data_AF-A0A504YFC3-F1
#
_entry.id   AF-A0A504YFC3-F1
#
_cell.length_a   1.000
_cell.length_b   1.000
_cell.length_c   1.000
_cell.angle_alpha   90.00
_cell.angle_beta   90.00
_cell.angle_gamma   90.00
#
_symmetry.space_group_name_H-M   'P 1'
#
loop_
_entity.id
_entity.type
_entity.pdbx_description
1 polymer ?
#
loop_
_entity_poly.entity_id
_entity_poly.type
_entity_poly.pdbx_seq_one_letter_code
_entity_poly.pdbx_strand_id
1 'polypeptide(L)'
;MLSSWAILICTFPYLVALTGTPAKVVYVLWVSTMFFCLSGVFVLNPTATNILFGSKNMAVNYGLIFTAFIFGSVLAATVTTIPVRGNWINLFTAISVACVLALLCVIWIVDNKVPSRLQFINFPVKLRTLWCQRACRCCRVASPEIVIELP
;
A
#
# COMPACT_ATOMS: atom_id res chain seq x y z
N MET A 1 -6.90 -2.58 -3.06
CA MET A 1 -5.88 -3.07 -4.01
C MET A 1 -4.74 -3.79 -3.31
N LEU A 2 -4.02 -3.16 -2.38
CA LEU A 2 -2.90 -3.81 -1.68
C LEU A 2 -3.32 -5.05 -0.86
N SER A 3 -4.47 -5.02 -0.15
CA SER A 3 -5.00 -6.19 0.56
C SER A 3 -5.37 -7.34 -0.37
N SER A 4 -6.06 -7.04 -1.47
CA SER A 4 -6.40 -8.03 -2.50
C SER A 4 -5.15 -8.65 -3.11
N TRP A 5 -4.14 -7.84 -3.41
CA TRP A 5 -2.84 -8.29 -3.93
C TRP A 5 -2.10 -9.22 -2.96
N ALA A 6 -2.06 -8.88 -1.67
CA ALA A 6 -1.40 -9.69 -0.65
C ALA A 6 -2.03 -11.09 -0.52
N ILE A 7 -3.36 -11.16 -0.55
CA ILE A 7 -4.12 -12.43 -0.50
C ILE A 7 -3.80 -13.27 -1.74
N LEU A 8 -3.92 -12.67 -2.93
CA LEU A 8 -3.71 -13.36 -4.20
C LEU A 8 -2.27 -13.92 -4.33
N ILE A 9 -1.25 -13.21 -3.85
CA ILE A 9 0.15 -13.69 -3.81
C ILE A 9 0.31 -14.83 -2.80
N CYS A 10 -0.31 -14.72 -1.62
CA CYS A 10 -0.22 -15.75 -0.58
C CYS A 10 -0.81 -17.08 -1.05
N THR A 11 -1.95 -17.03 -1.75
CA THR A 11 -2.65 -18.22 -2.22
C THR A 11 -2.11 -18.79 -3.53
N PHE A 12 -1.34 -18.00 -4.31
CA PHE A 12 -0.79 -18.42 -5.61
C PHE A 12 0.01 -19.73 -5.59
N PRO A 13 0.97 -19.97 -4.67
CA PRO A 13 1.74 -21.22 -4.66
C PRO A 13 0.88 -22.47 -4.40
N TYR A 14 -0.29 -22.32 -3.78
CA TYR A 14 -1.20 -23.44 -3.50
C TYR A 14 -2.01 -23.88 -4.72
N LEU A 15 -2.01 -23.10 -5.81
CA LEU A 15 -2.65 -23.46 -7.08
C LEU A 15 -2.04 -24.73 -7.70
N VAL A 16 -0.80 -25.07 -7.35
CA VAL A 16 -0.10 -26.27 -7.84
C VAL A 16 -0.80 -27.56 -7.38
N ALA A 17 -1.59 -27.51 -6.30
CA ALA A 17 -2.36 -28.67 -5.83
C ALA A 17 -3.54 -29.04 -6.75
N LEU A 18 -3.99 -28.13 -7.62
CA LEU A 18 -5.05 -28.38 -8.58
C LEU A 18 -4.47 -29.01 -9.84
N THR A 19 -5.05 -30.13 -10.30
CA THR A 19 -4.65 -30.82 -11.53
C THR A 19 -5.77 -30.80 -12.58
N GLY A 20 -5.40 -30.85 -13.86
CA GLY A 20 -6.32 -30.94 -14.99
C GLY A 20 -6.79 -29.59 -15.58
N THR A 21 -7.84 -29.64 -16.40
CA THR A 21 -8.48 -28.48 -17.03
C THR A 21 -8.90 -27.35 -16.06
N PRO A 22 -9.47 -27.62 -14.87
CA PRO A 22 -9.84 -26.54 -13.95
C PRO A 22 -8.63 -25.74 -13.47
N ALA A 23 -7.45 -26.35 -13.33
CA ALA A 23 -6.23 -25.64 -12.93
C ALA A 23 -5.84 -24.54 -13.93
N LYS A 24 -6.01 -24.79 -15.24
CA LYS A 24 -5.71 -23.81 -16.30
C LYS A 24 -6.64 -22.61 -16.24
N VAL A 25 -7.93 -22.85 -16.06
CA VAL A 25 -8.94 -21.78 -15.98
C VAL A 25 -8.69 -20.91 -14.75
N VAL A 26 -8.49 -21.54 -13.58
CA VAL A 26 -8.21 -20.82 -12.33
C VAL A 26 -6.92 -20.03 -12.45
N TYR A 27 -5.86 -20.60 -13.05
CA TYR A 27 -4.61 -19.89 -13.27
C TYR A 27 -4.78 -18.62 -14.11
N VAL A 28 -5.51 -18.68 -15.22
CA VAL A 28 -5.78 -17.51 -16.08
C VAL A 28 -6.52 -16.43 -15.31
N LEU A 29 -7.60 -16.79 -14.61
CA LEU A 29 -8.37 -15.84 -13.80
C LEU A 29 -7.52 -15.21 -12.68
N TRP A 30 -6.64 -15.99 -12.06
CA TRP A 30 -5.74 -15.50 -11.00
C TRP A 30 -4.75 -14.48 -11.53
N VAL A 31 -4.05 -14.82 -12.62
CA VAL A 31 -3.04 -13.95 -13.23
C VAL A 31 -3.68 -12.70 -13.82
N SER A 32 -4.86 -12.79 -14.45
CA SER A 32 -5.60 -11.63 -14.91
C SER A 32 -5.99 -10.69 -13.76
N THR A 33 -6.44 -11.24 -12.62
CA THR A 33 -6.80 -10.44 -11.43
C THR A 33 -5.57 -9.77 -10.81
N MET A 34 -4.43 -10.46 -10.80
CA MET A 34 -3.14 -9.86 -10.47
C MET A 34 -2.87 -8.65 -11.37
N PHE A 35 -2.77 -8.82 -12.69
CA PHE A 35 -2.47 -7.70 -13.59
C PHE A 35 -3.47 -6.54 -13.50
N PHE A 36 -4.74 -6.82 -13.22
CA PHE A 36 -5.75 -5.78 -12.96
C PHE A 36 -5.46 -4.97 -11.68
N CYS A 37 -5.05 -5.63 -10.60
CA CYS A 37 -4.65 -4.92 -9.38
C CYS A 37 -3.39 -4.08 -9.61
N LEU A 38 -2.43 -4.59 -10.38
CA LEU A 38 -1.19 -3.89 -10.71
C LEU A 38 -1.47 -2.61 -11.53
N SER A 39 -2.30 -2.72 -12.58
CA SER A 39 -2.68 -1.55 -13.39
C SER A 39 -3.48 -0.53 -12.57
N GLY A 40 -4.37 -0.99 -11.69
CA GLY A 40 -5.12 -0.13 -10.78
C GLY A 40 -4.22 0.73 -9.89
N VAL A 41 -3.11 0.18 -9.38
CA VAL A 41 -2.13 0.95 -8.59
C VAL A 41 -1.49 2.06 -9.44
N PHE A 42 -1.08 1.77 -10.68
CA PHE A 42 -0.45 2.77 -11.54
C PHE A 42 -1.39 3.93 -11.91
N VAL A 43 -2.69 3.68 -12.05
CA VAL A 43 -3.69 4.73 -12.31
C VAL A 43 -3.96 5.57 -11.06
N LEU A 44 -3.99 4.95 -9.88
CA LEU A 44 -4.27 5.64 -8.62
C LEU A 44 -3.09 6.45 -8.09
N ASN A 45 -1.85 6.03 -8.38
CA ASN A 45 -0.63 6.65 -7.86
C ASN A 45 -0.48 8.17 -8.16
N PRO A 46 -0.69 8.68 -9.40
CA PRO A 46 -0.62 10.11 -9.67
C PRO A 46 -1.75 10.89 -8.98
N THR A 47 -2.94 10.31 -8.88
CA THR A 47 -4.10 10.91 -8.21
C THR A 47 -3.86 11.04 -6.70
N ALA A 48 -3.36 9.97 -6.06
CA ALA A 48 -3.03 9.97 -4.64
C ALA A 48 -1.91 10.99 -4.32
N THR A 49 -0.90 11.07 -5.18
CA THR A 49 0.20 12.06 -5.05
C THR A 49 -0.33 13.49 -5.07
N ASN A 50 -1.25 13.79 -6.00
CA ASN A 50 -1.85 15.11 -6.10
C ASN A 50 -2.71 15.47 -4.87
N ILE A 51 -3.43 14.50 -4.31
CA ILE A 51 -4.24 14.70 -3.10
C ILE A 51 -3.35 14.98 -1.88
N LEU A 52 -2.28 14.19 -1.70
CA LEU A 52 -1.38 14.25 -0.54
C LEU A 52 -0.45 15.46 -0.55
N PHE A 53 0.21 15.73 -1.67
CA PHE A 53 1.24 16.80 -1.76
C PHE A 53 0.74 18.07 -2.44
N GLY A 54 -0.45 18.05 -3.03
CA GLY A 54 -1.00 19.15 -3.82
C GLY A 54 -0.49 19.16 -5.27
N SER A 55 -1.11 20.01 -6.09
CA SER A 55 -0.81 20.12 -7.53
C SER A 55 0.47 20.91 -7.84
N LYS A 56 0.97 21.70 -6.87
CA LYS A 56 2.20 22.47 -7.03
C LYS A 56 3.39 21.51 -7.09
N ASN A 57 4.11 21.51 -8.22
CA ASN A 57 5.22 20.61 -8.52
C ASN A 57 4.84 19.11 -8.57
N MET A 58 3.63 18.78 -9.04
CA MET A 58 3.13 17.40 -9.12
C MET A 58 4.06 16.43 -9.86
N ALA A 59 4.72 16.88 -10.94
CA ALA A 59 5.67 16.06 -11.69
C ALA A 59 6.88 15.62 -10.85
N VAL A 60 7.44 16.51 -10.02
CA VAL A 60 8.60 16.21 -9.16
C VAL A 60 8.18 15.28 -8.01
N ASN A 61 7.05 15.57 -7.37
CA ASN A 61 6.53 14.75 -6.28
C ASN A 61 6.18 13.33 -6.75
N TYR A 62 5.57 13.20 -7.93
CA TYR A 62 5.27 11.90 -8.52
C TYR A 62 6.55 11.17 -8.95
N GLY A 63 7.52 11.90 -9.52
CA GLY A 63 8.84 11.37 -9.86
C GLY A 63 9.53 10.75 -8.64
N LEU A 64 9.52 11.42 -7.48
CA LEU A 64 10.08 10.90 -6.23
C LEU A 64 9.38 9.59 -5.79
N ILE A 65 8.05 9.53 -5.86
CA ILE A 65 7.31 8.29 -5.55
C ILE A 65 7.70 7.16 -6.50
N PHE A 66 7.88 7.48 -7.79
CA PHE A 66 8.31 6.50 -8.78
C PHE A 66 9.75 6.01 -8.54
N THR A 67 10.65 6.86 -8.01
CA THR A 67 11.99 6.40 -7.60
C THR A 67 11.93 5.35 -6.50
N ALA A 68 11.04 5.50 -5.51
CA ALA A 68 10.84 4.48 -4.47
C ALA A 68 10.37 3.14 -5.06
N PHE A 69 9.53 3.17 -6.10
CA PHE A 69 9.11 1.96 -6.82
C PHE A 69 10.30 1.26 -7.53
N ILE A 70 11.24 2.02 -8.11
CA ILE A 70 12.45 1.48 -8.72
C ILE A 70 13.30 0.78 -7.65
N PHE A 71 13.56 1.42 -6.52
CA PHE A 71 14.30 0.81 -5.41
C PHE A 71 13.63 -0.46 -4.89
N GLY A 72 12.31 -0.45 -4.73
CA GLY A 72 11.53 -1.63 -4.34
C GLY A 72 11.65 -2.77 -5.37
N SER A 73 11.65 -2.44 -6.66
CA SER A 73 11.79 -3.43 -7.75
C SER A 73 13.19 -4.07 -7.76
N VAL A 74 14.23 -3.28 -7.53
CA VAL A 74 15.61 -3.79 -7.40
C VAL A 74 15.72 -4.70 -6.18
N LEU A 75 15.17 -4.31 -5.01
CA LEU A 75 15.15 -5.16 -3.82
C LEU A 75 14.41 -6.47 -4.09
N ALA A 76 13.23 -6.42 -4.72
CA ALA A 76 12.50 -7.62 -5.10
C ALA A 76 13.32 -8.54 -6.04
N ALA A 77 14.03 -7.98 -7.02
CA ALA A 77 14.91 -8.72 -7.92
C ALA A 77 16.11 -9.34 -7.19
N THR A 78 16.67 -8.67 -6.18
CA THR A 78 17.72 -9.26 -5.34
C THR A 78 17.18 -10.44 -4.51
N VAL A 79 15.98 -10.30 -3.94
CA VAL A 79 15.35 -11.37 -3.15
C VAL A 79 15.02 -12.60 -4.00
N THR A 80 14.65 -12.41 -5.27
CA THR A 80 14.38 -13.53 -6.19
C THR A 80 15.66 -14.21 -6.72
N THR A 81 16.81 -13.52 -6.71
CA THR A 81 18.09 -14.04 -7.23
C THR A 81 18.98 -14.67 -6.16
N ILE A 82 18.85 -14.26 -4.89
CA ILE A 82 19.45 -14.97 -3.75
C ILE A 82 18.90 -16.40 -3.76
N PRO A 83 19.73 -17.44 -3.53
CA PRO A 83 19.31 -18.83 -3.71
C PRO A 83 18.39 -19.26 -2.57
N VAL A 84 17.13 -18.83 -2.61
CA VAL A 84 15.99 -19.53 -1.99
C VAL A 84 15.72 -20.77 -2.85
N ARG A 85 16.75 -21.63 -2.96
CA ARG A 85 16.86 -22.69 -3.96
C ARG A 85 15.86 -23.79 -3.58
N GLY A 86 14.73 -23.82 -4.27
CA GLY A 86 13.78 -24.93 -4.22
C GLY A 86 12.52 -24.72 -3.39
N ASN A 87 12.32 -23.58 -2.73
CA ASN A 87 11.10 -23.32 -1.97
C ASN A 87 10.34 -22.06 -2.43
N TRP A 88 9.58 -22.21 -3.52
CA TRP A 88 8.73 -21.17 -4.09
C TRP A 88 7.72 -20.61 -3.08
N ILE A 89 7.24 -21.43 -2.15
CA ILE A 89 6.29 -21.03 -1.10
C ILE A 89 6.93 -19.95 -0.20
N ASN A 90 8.21 -20.10 0.15
CA ASN A 90 8.93 -19.12 0.97
C ASN A 90 9.10 -17.78 0.24
N LEU A 91 9.30 -17.80 -1.08
CA LEU A 91 9.41 -16.58 -1.88
C LEU A 91 8.08 -15.82 -1.93
N PHE A 92 6.98 -16.50 -2.27
CA PHE A 92 5.66 -15.88 -2.33
C PHE A 92 5.17 -15.41 -0.96
N THR A 93 5.46 -16.15 0.11
CA THR A 93 5.13 -15.72 1.48
C THR A 93 5.94 -14.51 1.93
N ALA A 94 7.25 -14.44 1.62
CA ALA A 94 8.06 -13.25 1.94
C ALA A 94 7.52 -11.97 1.28
N ILE A 95 7.11 -12.05 0.01
CA ILE A 95 6.50 -10.92 -0.71
C ILE A 95 5.14 -10.57 -0.11
N SER A 96 4.32 -11.56 0.26
CA SER A 96 3.03 -11.32 0.92
C SER A 96 3.20 -10.61 2.27
N VAL A 97 4.19 -11.02 3.07
CA VAL A 97 4.55 -10.35 4.34
C VAL A 97 4.96 -8.90 4.10
N ALA A 98 5.78 -8.63 3.07
CA ALA A 98 6.14 -7.27 2.70
C ALA A 98 4.90 -6.42 2.32
N CYS A 99 3.91 -7.00 1.63
CA CYS A 99 2.65 -6.30 1.34
C CYS A 99 1.81 -6.02 2.60
N VAL A 100 1.80 -6.94 3.56
CA VAL A 100 1.12 -6.73 4.86
C VAL A 100 1.81 -5.64 5.66
N LEU A 101 3.15 -5.62 5.71
CA LEU A 101 3.91 -4.53 6.33
C LEU A 101 3.61 -3.19 5.66
N ALA A 102 3.52 -3.16 4.32
CA ALA A 102 3.13 -1.97 3.59
C ALA A 102 1.69 -1.52 3.93
N LEU A 103 0.74 -2.44 4.12
CA LEU A 103 -0.61 -2.09 4.61
C LEU A 103 -0.57 -1.45 5.99
N LEU A 104 0.24 -1.99 6.91
CA LEU A 104 0.42 -1.40 8.24
C LEU A 104 1.01 0.00 8.16
N CYS A 105 2.01 0.22 7.31
CA CYS A 105 2.58 1.54 7.04
C CYS A 105 1.55 2.51 6.44
N VAL A 106 0.70 2.05 5.52
CA VAL A 106 -0.36 2.88 4.92
C VAL A 106 -1.42 3.27 5.95
N ILE A 107 -1.79 2.36 6.84
CA ILE A 107 -2.73 2.67 7.95
C ILE A 107 -2.15 3.76 8.88
N TRP A 108 -0.83 3.91 8.91
CA TRP A 108 -0.15 4.95 9.69
C TRP A 108 -0.02 6.30 8.96
N ILE A 109 -0.30 6.36 7.66
CA ILE A 109 -0.28 7.62 6.91
C ILE A 109 -1.49 8.46 7.32
N VAL A 110 -1.22 9.70 7.74
CA VAL A 110 -2.28 10.66 8.06
C VAL A 110 -2.77 11.29 6.77
N ASP A 111 -4.04 11.10 6.48
CA ASP A 111 -4.73 11.88 5.46
C ASP A 111 -5.49 13.02 6.15
N ASN A 112 -5.19 14.25 5.75
CA ASN A 112 -5.80 15.47 6.29
C ASN A 112 -7.09 15.85 5.55
N LYS A 113 -7.42 15.19 4.43
CA LYS A 113 -8.57 15.54 3.56
C LYS A 113 -9.74 14.55 3.66
N VAL A 114 -9.74 13.68 4.68
CA VAL A 114 -10.78 12.64 4.83
C VAL A 114 -12.12 13.26 5.25
N PRO A 115 -13.24 12.95 4.56
CA PRO A 115 -14.56 13.45 4.94
C PRO A 115 -14.98 12.92 6.32
N SER A 116 -15.78 13.72 7.04
CA SER A 116 -16.13 13.49 8.46
C SER A 116 -16.72 12.10 8.77
N ARG A 117 -17.37 11.44 7.80
CA ARG A 117 -17.96 10.09 7.98
C ARG A 117 -16.94 8.94 8.00
N LEU A 118 -15.72 9.17 7.50
CA LEU A 118 -14.65 8.16 7.41
C LEU A 118 -13.50 8.43 8.40
N GLN A 119 -13.71 9.32 9.39
CA GLN A 119 -12.72 9.68 10.40
C GLN A 119 -12.25 8.50 11.26
N PHE A 120 -12.96 7.37 11.28
CA PHE A 120 -12.50 6.13 11.93
C PHE A 120 -11.18 5.63 11.34
N ILE A 121 -10.89 5.88 10.05
CA ILE A 121 -9.61 5.53 9.43
C ILE A 121 -8.44 6.24 10.12
N ASN A 122 -8.67 7.45 10.65
CA ASN A 122 -7.67 8.22 11.40
C ASN A 122 -7.65 7.87 12.90
N PHE A 123 -8.38 6.85 13.36
CA PHE A 123 -8.38 6.40 14.75
C PHE A 123 -6.98 6.06 15.30
N PRO A 124 -6.11 5.28 14.61
CA PRO A 124 -4.74 5.04 15.07
C PRO A 124 -3.91 6.32 15.18
N VAL A 125 -4.12 7.29 14.29
CA VAL A 125 -3.49 8.61 14.34
C VAL A 125 -3.97 9.42 15.54
N LYS A 126 -5.28 9.38 15.83
CA LYS A 126 -5.88 10.02 17.00
C LYS A 126 -5.36 9.40 18.30
N LEU A 127 -5.12 8.09 18.31
CA LEU A 127 -4.48 7.41 19.45
C LEU A 127 -3.04 7.90 19.65
N ARG A 128 -2.28 8.12 18.56
CA ARG A 128 -0.93 8.68 18.60
C ARG A 128 -0.93 10.14 19.08
N THR A 129 -1.83 11.00 18.60
CA THR A 129 -1.91 12.39 19.08
C THR A 129 -2.28 12.45 20.56
N LEU A 130 -3.18 11.57 21.02
CA LEU A 130 -3.50 11.43 22.44
C LEU A 130 -2.31 10.94 23.28
N TRP A 131 -1.54 9.97 22.77
CA TRP A 131 -0.30 9.52 23.42
C TRP A 131 0.79 10.61 23.44
N CYS A 132 0.95 11.35 22.34
CA CYS A 132 1.91 12.45 22.25
C CYS A 132 1.52 13.64 23.16
N GLN A 133 0.22 13.92 23.29
CA GLN A 133 -0.30 14.91 24.25
C GLN A 133 -0.11 14.48 25.72
N ARG A 134 -0.12 13.17 26.00
CA ARG A 134 0.17 12.63 27.34
C ARG A 134 1.67 12.63 27.66
N ALA A 135 2.54 12.40 26.67
CA ALA A 135 3.99 12.33 26.86
C ALA A 135 4.70 13.69 26.77
N CYS A 136 4.25 14.60 25.91
CA CYS A 136 4.85 15.92 25.69
C CYS A 136 3.83 17.04 25.91
N ARG A 137 4.02 17.87 26.95
CA ARG A 137 3.20 19.08 27.20
C ARG A 137 3.40 20.20 26.14
N CYS A 138 4.24 20.02 25.13
CA CYS A 138 4.60 21.06 24.15
C CYS A 138 3.72 21.09 22.88
N CYS A 139 2.99 20.03 22.52
CA CYS A 139 2.24 20.00 21.25
C CYS A 139 0.81 20.59 21.35
N ARG A 140 0.61 21.63 22.18
CA ARG A 140 -0.68 22.35 22.26
C ARG A 140 -0.83 23.41 21.14
N VAL A 141 0.16 23.59 20.27
CA VAL A 141 0.14 24.66 19.25
C VAL A 141 0.03 24.05 17.85
N ALA A 142 -0.90 24.62 17.07
CA ALA A 142 -1.28 24.30 15.69
C ALA A 142 -2.32 23.19 15.49
N SER A 143 -3.52 23.40 16.04
CA SER A 143 -4.72 23.15 15.23
C SER A 143 -4.94 24.43 14.41
N PRO A 144 -4.60 24.50 13.10
CA PRO A 144 -5.13 25.58 12.30
C PRO A 144 -6.63 25.35 12.24
N GLU A 145 -7.36 26.41 12.54
CA GLU A 145 -8.81 26.46 12.53
C GLU A 145 -9.39 25.77 11.28
N ILE A 146 -10.42 24.98 11.55
CA ILE A 146 -11.45 24.65 10.58
C ILE A 146 -12.13 25.98 10.21
N VAL A 147 -11.51 26.75 9.32
CA VAL A 147 -12.19 27.83 8.60
C VAL A 147 -12.74 27.20 7.32
N ILE A 148 -13.96 26.69 7.47
CA ILE A 148 -14.88 26.49 6.35
C ILE A 148 -15.30 27.91 5.94
N GLU A 149 -14.57 28.52 5.02
CA GLU A 149 -15.09 29.65 4.23
C GLU A 149 -15.32 29.10 2.82
N LEU A 150 -16.58 28.74 2.55
CA LEU A 150 -17.12 28.66 1.19
C LEU A 150 -17.10 30.07 0.59
N PRO A 151 -16.79 30.18 -0.71
CA PRO A 151 -17.86 30.54 -1.64
C PRO A 151 -18.23 29.42 -2.61
#